data_AF-A0A965X1U9-F1
#
_entry.id   AF-A0A965X1U9-F1
#
_cell.length_a   1.000
_cell.length_b   1.000
_cell.length_c   1.000
_cell.angle_alpha   90.00
_cell.angle_beta   90.00
_cell.angle_gamma   90.00
#
_symmetry.space_group_name_H-M   'P 1'
#
loop_
_entity.id
_entity.type
_entity.pdbx_description
1 polymer ?
#
loop_
_entity_poly.entity_id
_entity_poly.type
_entity_poly.pdbx_seq_one_letter_code
_entity_poly.pdbx_strand_id
1 'polypeptide(L)'
;LKDLGYISHNPYGAISLTPEGKKRGEEILYRHTFLTKFLIEIIEVDKETAEVDACRIEHVLSKQTMENLMRFYSTYKGLKNKK
;
A
#
# COMPACT_ATOMS: atom_id res chain seq x y z
N LEU A 1 15.03 8.58 6.82
CA LEU A 1 14.01 8.49 7.90
C LEU A 1 14.22 9.56 8.98
N LYS A 2 15.45 9.76 9.49
CA LYS A 2 15.79 10.87 10.40
C LYS A 2 15.68 12.25 9.73
N ASP A 3 16.15 12.36 8.49
CA ASP A 3 16.14 13.63 7.72
C ASP A 3 14.77 13.99 7.10
N LEU A 4 13.75 13.15 7.28
CA LEU A 4 12.39 13.35 6.73
C LEU A 4 11.36 13.73 7.82
N GLY A 5 11.78 13.88 9.08
CA GLY A 5 10.89 14.26 10.19
C GLY A 5 9.89 13.18 10.64
N TYR A 6 10.05 11.93 10.20
CA TYR A 6 9.11 10.83 10.48
C TYR A 6 9.42 10.03 11.75
N ILE A 7 10.55 10.31 12.40
CA ILE A 7 11.03 9.61 13.57
C ILE A 7 11.39 10.62 14.65
N SER A 8 10.89 10.45 15.87
CA SER A 8 11.40 11.14 17.06
C SER A 8 12.30 10.21 17.86
N HIS A 9 13.41 10.76 18.35
CA HIS A 9 14.27 10.09 19.32
C HIS A 9 13.88 10.54 20.72
N ASN A 10 13.43 9.61 21.56
CA ASN A 10 13.31 9.87 22.99
C ASN A 10 14.67 9.70 23.68
N PRO A 11 14.88 10.37 24.84
CA PRO A 11 16.17 10.36 25.56
C PRO A 11 16.71 8.96 25.91
N TYR A 12 15.84 7.94 25.91
CA TYR A 12 16.15 6.57 26.30
C TYR A 12 16.37 5.61 25.12
N GLY A 13 16.58 6.11 23.90
CA GLY A 13 16.89 5.28 22.72
C GLY A 13 15.69 4.63 22.03
N ALA A 14 14.46 4.87 22.53
CA ALA A 14 13.24 4.46 21.84
C ALA A 14 13.00 5.31 20.58
N ILE A 15 12.91 4.63 19.44
CA ILE A 15 12.52 5.20 18.15
C ILE A 15 11.00 5.17 18.07
N SER A 16 10.37 6.34 18.05
CA SER A 16 8.93 6.48 17.88
C SER A 16 8.62 7.15 16.54
N LEU A 17 7.57 6.70 15.86
CA LEU A 17 7.06 7.40 14.68
C LEU A 17 6.38 8.71 15.12
N THR A 18 6.66 9.79 14.40
CA THR A 18 5.85 11.02 14.51
C THR A 18 4.46 10.78 13.93
N PRO A 19 3.47 11.64 14.22
CA PRO A 19 2.15 11.55 13.58
C PRO A 19 2.22 11.48 12.04
N GLU A 20 3.12 12.24 11.44
CA GLU A 20 3.40 12.22 10.00
C GLU A 20 4.02 10.90 9.56
N GLY A 21 4.95 10.35 10.35
CA GLY A 21 5.54 9.03 10.12
C GLY A 21 4.51 7.91 10.19
N LYS A 22 3.58 7.99 11.13
CA LYS A 22 2.45 7.05 11.26
C LYS A 22 1.53 7.12 10.04
N LYS A 23 1.13 8.33 9.63
CA LYS A 23 0.29 8.53 8.44
C LYS A 23 0.92 7.96 7.18
N ARG A 24 2.23 8.15 7.00
CA ARG A 24 2.96 7.58 5.86
C ARG A 24 3.06 6.06 5.93
N GLY A 25 3.25 5.50 7.13
CA GLY A 25 3.23 4.05 7.34
C GLY A 25 1.87 3.41 7.03
N GLU A 26 0.79 4.06 7.45
CA GLU A 26 -0.59 3.64 7.14
C GLU A 26 -0.87 3.70 5.63
N GLU A 27 -0.38 4.74 4.93
CA GLU A 27 -0.51 4.86 3.48
C GLU A 27 0.19 3.72 2.74
N ILE A 28 1.43 3.38 3.15
CA ILE A 28 2.17 2.27 2.56
C ILE A 28 1.41 0.96 2.80
N LEU A 29 1.06 0.63 4.05
CA LEU A 29 0.35 -0.60 4.37
C LEU A 29 -0.98 -0.75 3.60
N TYR A 30 -1.71 0.36 3.43
CA TYR A 30 -2.94 0.38 2.65
C TYR A 30 -2.69 0.04 1.18
N ARG A 31 -1.61 0.58 0.60
CA ARG A 31 -1.21 0.31 -0.79
C ARG A 31 -0.76 -1.13 -0.97
N HIS A 32 0.08 -1.67 -0.08
CA HIS A 32 0.46 -3.09 -0.05
C HIS A 32 -0.77 -3.98 -0.11
N THR A 33 -1.68 -3.79 0.85
CA THR A 33 -2.86 -4.63 1.04
C THR A 33 -3.77 -4.60 -0.18
N PHE A 34 -3.96 -3.42 -0.79
CA PHE A 34 -4.74 -3.31 -2.01
C PHE A 34 -4.06 -4.03 -3.18
N LEU A 35 -2.76 -3.81 -3.40
CA LEU A 35 -2.03 -4.39 -4.51
C LEU A 35 -2.00 -5.92 -4.43
N THR A 36 -1.77 -6.48 -3.24
CA THR A 36 -1.84 -7.94 -3.03
C THR A 36 -3.20 -8.49 -3.46
N LYS A 37 -4.30 -7.87 -3.02
CA LYS A 37 -5.65 -8.29 -3.41
C LYS A 37 -5.89 -8.13 -4.91
N PHE A 38 -5.47 -7.02 -5.50
CA PHE A 38 -5.61 -6.75 -6.92
C PHE A 38 -4.87 -7.80 -7.76
N LEU A 39 -3.63 -8.12 -7.39
CA LEU A 39 -2.79 -9.10 -8.08
C LEU A 39 -3.41 -10.51 -8.00
N ILE A 40 -3.93 -10.91 -6.84
CA ILE A 40 -4.58 -12.22 -6.68
C ILE A 40 -5.93 -12.28 -7.42
N GLU A 41 -6.79 -11.29 -7.22
CA GLU A 41 -8.20 -11.39 -7.67
C GLU A 41 -8.43 -10.98 -9.12
N ILE A 42 -7.54 -10.16 -9.69
CA ILE A 42 -7.68 -9.63 -11.06
C ILE A 42 -6.61 -10.16 -11.99
N ILE A 43 -5.35 -10.16 -11.56
CA ILE A 43 -4.23 -10.63 -12.36
C ILE A 43 -4.06 -12.16 -12.24
N GLU A 44 -4.62 -12.75 -11.18
CA GLU A 44 -4.66 -14.20 -10.94
C GLU A 44 -3.26 -14.82 -10.72
N VAL A 45 -2.35 -14.06 -10.08
CA VAL A 45 -1.09 -14.62 -9.58
C VAL A 45 -1.28 -15.28 -8.21
N ASP A 46 -0.37 -16.19 -7.84
CA ASP A 46 -0.38 -16.81 -6.53
C ASP A 46 -0.04 -15.80 -5.41
N LYS A 47 -0.38 -16.17 -4.18
CA LYS A 47 -0.22 -15.29 -3.02
C LYS A 47 1.24 -14.89 -2.76
N GLU A 48 2.19 -15.80 -2.92
CA GLU A 48 3.60 -15.50 -2.63
C GLU A 48 4.13 -14.46 -3.61
N THR A 49 3.86 -14.66 -4.91
CA THR A 49 4.16 -13.67 -5.94
C THR A 49 3.48 -12.33 -5.66
N ALA A 50 2.20 -12.33 -5.32
CA ALA A 50 1.44 -11.11 -5.04
C ALA A 50 2.03 -10.28 -3.88
N GLU A 51 2.44 -10.92 -2.79
CA GLU A 51 3.04 -10.24 -1.64
C GLU A 51 4.40 -9.61 -2.00
N VAL A 52 5.26 -10.35 -2.71
CA VAL A 52 6.58 -9.85 -3.13
C VAL A 52 6.45 -8.68 -4.09
N ASP A 53 5.55 -8.80 -5.07
CA ASP A 53 5.35 -7.76 -6.07
C ASP A 53 4.66 -6.53 -5.48
N ALA A 54 3.65 -6.69 -4.62
CA ALA A 54 2.98 -5.59 -3.95
C ALA A 54 3.96 -4.72 -3.14
N CYS A 55 4.87 -5.36 -2.41
CA CYS A 55 5.90 -4.67 -1.62
C CYS A 55 6.85 -3.83 -2.50
N ARG A 56 7.14 -4.27 -3.72
CA ARG A 56 7.97 -3.49 -4.66
C ARG A 56 7.17 -2.37 -5.32
N ILE A 57 5.96 -2.68 -5.77
CA ILE A 57 5.10 -1.80 -6.55
C ILE A 57 4.62 -0.62 -5.70
N GLU A 58 4.30 -0.83 -4.42
CA GLU A 58 3.77 0.22 -3.55
C GLU A 58 4.72 1.40 -3.35
N HIS A 59 6.04 1.16 -3.44
CA HIS A 59 7.04 2.20 -3.25
C HIS A 59 7.30 3.03 -4.52
N VAL A 60 6.97 2.48 -5.70
CA VAL A 60 7.30 3.11 -7.00
C VAL A 60 6.09 3.72 -7.70
N LEU A 61 4.88 3.22 -7.45
CA LEU A 61 3.70 3.73 -8.12
C LEU A 61 3.40 5.18 -7.71
N SER A 62 3.01 6.00 -8.70
CA SER A 62 2.49 7.33 -8.43
C SER A 62 1.13 7.23 -7.71
N LYS A 63 0.80 8.27 -6.92
CA LYS A 63 -0.53 8.38 -6.29
C LYS A 63 -1.66 8.32 -7.33
N GLN A 64 -1.50 9.01 -8.46
CA GLN A 64 -2.49 9.04 -9.53
C GLN A 64 -2.76 7.64 -10.10
N THR A 65 -1.71 6.86 -10.34
CA THR A 65 -1.84 5.48 -10.84
C THR A 65 -2.54 4.59 -9.81
N MET A 66 -2.16 4.71 -8.53
CA MET A 66 -2.76 3.95 -7.43
C MET A 66 -4.28 4.18 -7.35
N GLU A 67 -4.71 5.44 -7.38
CA GLU A 67 -6.13 5.82 -7.32
C GLU A 67 -6.91 5.32 -8.54
N ASN A 68 -6.31 5.37 -9.74
CA ASN A 68 -6.92 4.83 -10.95
C ASN A 68 -7.10 3.30 -10.87
N LEU A 69 -6.12 2.58 -10.34
CA LEU A 69 -6.23 1.12 -10.14
C LEU A 69 -7.34 0.78 -9.14
N MET A 70 -7.46 1.52 -8.04
CA MET A 70 -8.53 1.33 -7.05
C MET A 70 -9.93 1.56 -7.64
N ARG A 71 -10.08 2.61 -8.47
CA ARG A 71 -11.32 2.86 -9.21
C ARG A 71 -11.65 1.71 -10.14
N PHE A 72 -10.68 1.29 -10.96
CA PHE A 72 -10.83 0.17 -11.88
C PHE A 72 -11.27 -1.11 -11.16
N TYR A 73 -10.59 -1.48 -10.07
CA TYR A 73 -10.91 -2.64 -9.25
C TYR A 73 -12.36 -2.62 -8.73
N SER A 74 -12.79 -1.47 -8.21
CA SER A 74 -14.15 -1.28 -7.69
C SER A 74 -15.21 -1.43 -8.79
N THR A 75 -14.98 -0.83 -9.96
CA THR A 75 -15.85 -0.96 -11.12
C THR A 75 -15.92 -2.41 -11.61
N TYR A 76 -14.78 -3.09 -11.72
CA TYR A 76 -14.72 -4.48 -12.19
C TYR A 76 -15.48 -5.43 -11.26
N LYS A 77 -15.28 -5.33 -9.93
CA LYS A 77 -16.04 -6.12 -8.95
C LYS A 77 -17.53 -5.83 -9.02
N GLY A 78 -17.93 -4.56 -9.20
CA GLY A 78 -19.31 -4.17 -9.39
C GLY A 78 -19.97 -4.76 -10.65
N LEU A 79 -19.20 -4.98 -11.72
CA LEU A 79 -19.67 -5.65 -12.94
C LEU A 79 -19.80 -7.16 -12.75
N LYS A 80 -18.84 -7.80 -12.08
CA LYS A 80 -18.87 -9.25 -11.78
C LYS A 80 -20.05 -9.62 -10.87
N ASN A 81 -20.37 -8.78 -9.88
CA ASN A 81 -21.46 -9.05 -8.92
C ASN A 81 -22.88 -8.87 -9.50
N LYS A 82 -23.01 -8.37 -10.74
CA LYS A 82 -24.30 -8.22 -11.45
C LYS A 82 -24.60 -9.35 -12.42
N LYS A 83 -23.67 -10.28 -12.61
CA LYS A 83 -23.88 -11.54 -13.35
C LYS A 83 -24.20 -12.65 -12.36
#